data_AF-A0AAP2S609-F1
#
_entry.id   AF-A0AAP2S609-F1
#
_cell.length_a   1.000
_cell.length_b   1.000
_cell.length_c   1.000
_cell.angle_alpha   90.00
_cell.angle_beta   90.00
_cell.angle_gamma   90.00
#
_symmetry.space_group_name_H-M   'P 1'
#
loop_
_entity.id
_entity.type
_entity.pdbx_description
1 polymer ?
#
loop_
_entity_poly.entity_id
_entity_poly.type
_entity_poly.pdbx_seq_one_letter_code
_entity_poly.pdbx_strand_id
1 'polypeptide(L)'
;PYDGAPAGAWLQQLNGLLKRLCRNDYPYSQSHTLNGRKWLAFLDNRCPAAGLTRWMVLVEGAYKPECKLDDKAIAGLTQAVDTWIRKHV
;
A
#
# COMPACT_ATOMS: atom_id res chain seq x y z
N PRO A 1 -13.79 1.98 1.29
CA PRO A 1 -14.38 1.22 2.42
C PRO A 1 -14.81 2.19 3.54
N TYR A 2 -15.61 3.20 3.18
CA TYR A 2 -16.16 4.13 4.17
C TYR A 2 -17.23 3.43 5.03
N ASP A 3 -17.60 4.03 6.15
CA ASP A 3 -18.68 3.55 7.05
C ASP A 3 -18.40 2.20 7.75
N GLY A 4 -17.14 1.89 8.02
CA GLY A 4 -16.76 0.67 8.74
C GLY A 4 -16.92 -0.62 7.92
N ALA A 5 -17.06 -0.50 6.60
CA ALA A 5 -17.04 -1.62 5.67
C ALA A 5 -15.69 -2.35 5.74
N PRO A 6 -15.65 -3.68 5.46
CA PRO A 6 -14.40 -4.42 5.44
C PRO A 6 -13.39 -3.82 4.46
N ALA A 7 -12.25 -3.38 4.98
CA ALA A 7 -11.20 -2.76 4.19
C ALA A 7 -10.27 -3.79 3.53
N GLY A 8 -10.35 -5.07 3.89
CA GLY A 8 -9.46 -6.14 3.38
C GLY A 8 -9.37 -6.20 1.86
N ALA A 9 -10.50 -6.23 1.15
CA ALA A 9 -10.52 -6.27 -0.32
C ALA A 9 -9.92 -4.99 -0.93
N TRP A 10 -10.19 -3.84 -0.34
CA TRP A 10 -9.64 -2.56 -0.79
C TRP A 10 -8.11 -2.50 -0.59
N LEU A 11 -7.60 -2.99 0.54
CA LEU A 11 -6.15 -3.09 0.80
C LEU A 11 -5.46 -4.06 -0.17
N GLN A 12 -6.11 -5.18 -0.50
CA GLN A 12 -5.61 -6.12 -1.52
C GLN A 12 -5.51 -5.46 -2.90
N GLN A 13 -6.51 -4.67 -3.29
CA GLN A 13 -6.50 -3.93 -4.55
C GLN A 13 -5.37 -2.88 -4.59
N LEU A 14 -5.18 -2.12 -3.51
CA LEU A 14 -4.08 -1.15 -3.40
C LEU A 14 -2.71 -1.81 -3.53
N ASN A 15 -2.47 -2.91 -2.81
CA ASN A 15 -1.22 -3.66 -2.93
C ASN A 15 -1.02 -4.22 -4.34
N GLY A 16 -2.08 -4.74 -4.95
CA GLY A 16 -2.05 -5.25 -6.31
C GLY A 16 -1.64 -4.17 -7.31
N LEU A 17 -2.21 -2.96 -7.18
CA LEU A 17 -1.86 -1.81 -8.01
C LEU A 17 -0.39 -1.42 -7.85
N LEU A 18 0.07 -1.23 -6.61
CA LEU A 18 1.45 -0.83 -6.32
C LEU A 18 2.45 -1.88 -6.83
N LYS A 19 2.18 -3.17 -6.63
CA LYS A 19 3.04 -4.25 -7.16
C LYS A 19 3.08 -4.25 -8.69
N ARG A 20 1.96 -3.95 -9.38
CA ARG A 20 1.95 -3.85 -10.85
C ARG A 20 2.79 -2.66 -11.34
N LEU A 21 2.62 -1.49 -10.73
CA LEU A 21 3.44 -0.30 -11.05
C LEU A 21 4.92 -0.59 -10.80
N CYS A 22 5.28 -1.13 -9.64
CA CYS A 22 6.67 -1.47 -9.36
C CYS A 22 7.25 -2.54 -10.30
N ARG A 23 6.44 -3.45 -10.85
CA ARG A 23 6.92 -4.41 -11.86
C ARG A 23 7.19 -3.74 -13.21
N ASN A 24 6.43 -2.71 -13.55
CA ASN A 24 6.63 -1.93 -14.76
C ASN A 24 7.88 -1.05 -14.66
N ASP A 25 8.00 -0.29 -13.57
CA ASP A 25 9.06 0.72 -13.42
C ASP A 25 10.36 0.12 -12.89
N TYR A 26 10.28 -1.01 -12.17
CA TYR A 26 11.43 -1.67 -11.55
C TYR A 26 11.47 -3.19 -11.85
N PRO A 27 11.61 -3.60 -13.13
CA PRO A 27 11.50 -5.00 -13.53
C PRO A 27 12.53 -5.91 -12.86
N TYR A 28 13.73 -5.41 -12.58
CA TYR A 28 14.83 -6.18 -11.97
C TYR A 28 14.79 -6.22 -10.43
N SER A 29 13.89 -5.47 -9.79
CA SER A 29 13.86 -5.35 -8.33
C SER A 29 13.15 -6.49 -7.62
N GLN A 30 12.63 -7.48 -8.34
CA GLN A 30 11.89 -8.62 -7.80
C GLN A 30 10.77 -8.21 -6.81
N SER A 31 10.13 -7.07 -7.04
CA SER A 31 9.12 -6.47 -6.13
C SER A 31 7.98 -7.42 -5.72
N HIS A 32 7.66 -8.39 -6.57
CA HIS A 32 6.66 -9.43 -6.31
C HIS A 32 6.99 -10.35 -5.12
N THR A 33 8.27 -10.59 -4.83
CA THR A 33 8.72 -11.44 -3.71
C THR A 33 8.72 -10.71 -2.36
N LEU A 34 8.60 -9.38 -2.39
CA LEU A 34 8.62 -8.55 -1.19
C LEU A 34 7.25 -8.57 -0.51
N ASN A 35 7.27 -8.80 0.80
CA ASN A 35 6.08 -8.90 1.65
C ASN A 35 6.32 -8.17 2.98
N GLY A 36 5.24 -7.85 3.69
CA GLY A 36 5.30 -7.25 5.02
C GLY A 36 6.14 -5.97 5.06
N ARG A 37 6.97 -5.81 6.09
CA ARG A 37 7.81 -4.63 6.27
C ARG A 37 8.84 -4.42 5.15
N LYS A 38 9.33 -5.50 4.53
CA LYS A 38 10.28 -5.40 3.39
C LYS A 38 9.64 -4.73 2.18
N TRP A 39 8.36 -5.01 1.94
CA TRP A 39 7.59 -4.36 0.87
C TRP A 39 7.39 -2.87 1.15
N LEU A 40 6.98 -2.51 2.37
CA LEU A 40 6.80 -1.11 2.73
C LEU A 40 8.11 -0.32 2.67
N ALA A 41 9.21 -0.89 3.16
CA ALA A 41 10.54 -0.27 3.07
C ALA A 41 10.99 -0.09 1.61
N PHE A 42 10.65 -1.02 0.72
CA PHE A 42 10.95 -0.89 -0.71
C PHE A 42 10.23 0.30 -1.37
N LEU A 43 8.96 0.51 -1.03
CA LEU A 43 8.17 1.63 -1.50
C LEU A 43 8.69 2.97 -0.94
N ASP A 44 8.99 2.99 0.35
CA ASP A 44 9.41 4.19 1.08
C ASP A 44 10.83 4.63 0.70
N ASN A 45 11.75 3.68 0.45
CA ASN A 45 13.08 4.00 -0.08
C ASN A 45 13.05 4.73 -1.42
N ARG A 46 11.97 4.56 -2.21
CA ARG A 46 11.79 5.23 -3.51
C ARG A 46 10.98 6.52 -3.41
N CYS A 47 10.08 6.60 -2.44
CA CYS A 47 9.35 7.83 -2.14
C CYS A 47 9.18 8.00 -0.63
N PRO A 48 10.19 8.58 0.06
CA PRO A 48 10.11 8.86 1.50
C PRO A 48 8.98 9.84 1.85
N ALA A 49 8.56 10.66 0.88
CA ALA A 49 7.45 11.60 1.03
C ALA A 49 6.08 10.91 1.18
N ALA A 50 5.93 9.68 0.67
CA ALA A 50 4.70 8.90 0.85
C ALA A 50 4.59 8.32 2.27
N GLY A 51 5.72 8.07 2.94
CA GLY A 51 5.75 7.59 4.31
C GLY A 51 5.07 6.23 4.52
N LEU A 52 5.16 5.33 3.54
CA LEU A 52 4.37 4.10 3.46
C LEU A 52 4.75 3.07 4.55
N THR A 53 5.93 3.19 5.15
CA THR A 53 6.38 2.35 6.28
C THR A 53 5.49 2.43 7.52
N ARG A 54 4.72 3.51 7.70
CA ARG A 54 3.77 3.64 8.81
C ARG A 54 2.47 2.85 8.59
N TRP A 55 2.21 2.39 7.36
CA TRP A 55 0.96 1.75 6.97
C TRP A 55 1.09 0.22 6.93
N MET A 56 1.41 -0.40 8.06
CA MET A 56 1.44 -1.88 8.19
C MET A 56 0.10 -2.53 7.79
N VAL A 57 -1.01 -1.82 7.98
CA VAL A 57 -2.33 -2.25 7.54
C VAL A 57 -2.41 -2.53 6.04
N LEU A 58 -1.60 -1.86 5.21
CA LEU A 58 -1.55 -2.14 3.77
C LEU A 58 -1.15 -3.59 3.49
N VAL A 59 -0.21 -4.14 4.25
CA VAL A 59 0.31 -5.51 4.05
C VAL A 59 -0.39 -6.56 4.92
N GLU A 60 -0.79 -6.20 6.14
CA GLU A 60 -1.39 -7.15 7.09
C GLU A 60 -2.91 -7.17 7.03
N GLY A 61 -3.54 -6.01 6.77
CA GLY A 61 -4.99 -5.85 6.81
C GLY A 61 -5.72 -6.65 5.73
N ALA A 62 -5.03 -6.98 4.64
CA ALA A 62 -5.51 -7.89 3.60
C ALA A 62 -5.77 -9.32 4.10
N TYR A 63 -5.09 -9.75 5.16
CA TYR A 63 -5.16 -11.10 5.72
C TYR A 63 -5.92 -11.16 7.05
N LYS A 64 -6.25 -10.02 7.64
CA LYS A 64 -7.03 -9.94 8.88
C LYS A 64 -8.53 -10.07 8.57
N PRO A 65 -9.24 -11.05 9.15
CA PRO A 65 -10.68 -11.09 9.06
C PRO A 65 -11.25 -9.81 9.67
N GLU A 66 -12.24 -9.22 9.01
CA GLU A 66 -12.92 -7.99 9.45
C GLU A 66 -11.98 -6.79 9.69
N CYS A 67 -10.89 -6.67 8.91
CA CYS A 67 -10.05 -5.48 8.97
C CYS A 67 -10.88 -4.24 8.62
N LYS A 68 -11.17 -3.42 9.63
CA LYS A 68 -11.86 -2.13 9.51
C LYS A 68 -10.85 -1.01 9.70
N LEU A 69 -11.01 0.04 8.92
CA LEU A 69 -10.23 1.27 9.02
C LEU A 69 -11.23 2.41 9.20
N ASP A 70 -10.90 3.36 10.08
CA ASP A 70 -11.67 4.59 10.17
C ASP A 70 -11.41 5.49 8.97
N ASP A 71 -12.29 6.45 8.73
CA ASP A 71 -12.23 7.32 7.56
C ASP A 71 -10.94 8.15 7.48
N LYS A 72 -10.35 8.54 8.62
CA LYS A 72 -9.06 9.26 8.63
C LYS A 72 -7.93 8.34 8.21
N ALA A 73 -7.95 7.08 8.64
CA ALA A 73 -6.96 6.11 8.22
C ALA A 73 -7.09 5.77 6.73
N ILE A 74 -8.32 5.67 6.21
CA ILE A 74 -8.57 5.48 4.77
C ILE A 74 -8.06 6.68 3.98
N ALA A 75 -8.39 7.91 4.40
CA ALA A 75 -7.94 9.12 3.73
C ALA A 75 -6.41 9.25 3.76
N GLY A 76 -5.78 8.99 4.90
CA GLY A 76 -4.32 9.05 5.06
C GLY A 76 -3.59 8.02 4.19
N LEU A 77 -4.08 6.78 4.14
CA LEU A 77 -3.49 5.75 3.29
C LEU A 77 -3.70 6.08 1.81
N THR A 78 -4.89 6.56 1.44
CA THR A 78 -5.18 7.02 0.07
C THR A 78 -4.22 8.12 -0.35
N GLN A 79 -3.99 9.12 0.50
CA GLN A 79 -3.07 10.22 0.23
C GLN A 79 -1.62 9.73 0.10
N ALA A 80 -1.17 8.81 0.96
CA ALA A 80 0.16 8.22 0.88
C ALA A 80 0.36 7.46 -0.44
N VAL A 81 -0.64 6.67 -0.86
CA VAL A 81 -0.61 5.95 -2.14
C VAL A 81 -0.63 6.92 -3.32
N ASP A 82 -1.49 7.93 -3.31
CA ASP A 82 -1.54 8.96 -4.37
C ASP A 82 -0.21 9.70 -4.50
N THR A 83 0.40 10.09 -3.37
CA THR A 83 1.73 10.71 -3.35
C THR A 83 2.80 9.80 -3.96
N TRP A 84 2.72 8.50 -3.69
CA TRP A 84 3.65 7.53 -4.27
C TRP A 84 3.46 7.39 -5.78
N ILE A 85 2.22 7.23 -6.23
CA ILE A 85 1.86 7.06 -7.66
C ILE A 85 2.28 8.29 -8.46
N ARG A 86 1.97 9.51 -8.00
CA ARG A 86 2.33 10.76 -8.70
C ARG A 86 3.82 10.97 -8.91
N LYS A 87 4.68 10.30 -8.12
CA LYS A 87 6.13 10.38 -8.30
C LYS A 87 6.70 9.32 -9.24
N HIS A 88 5.90 8.33 -9.62
CA HIS A 88 6.32 7.17 -10.40
C HIS A 88 5.56 7.01 -11.73
N VAL A 89 4.44 7.71 -11.90
CA VAL A 89 3.68 7.83 -13.15
C VAL A 89 3.94 9.19 -13.80
#